data_AF-A0AB40C7J5-F1
#
_entry.id   AF-A0AB40C7J5-F1
#
_cell.length_a   1.000
_cell.length_b   1.000
_cell.length_c   1.000
_cell.angle_alpha   90.00
_cell.angle_beta   90.00
_cell.angle_gamma   90.00
#
_symmetry.space_group_name_H-M   'P 1'
#
loop_
_entity.id
_entity.type
_entity.pdbx_description
1 polymer ?
#
loop_
_entity_poly.entity_id
_entity_poly.type
_entity_poly.pdbx_seq_one_letter_code
_entity_poly.pdbx_strand_id
1 'polypeptide(L)'
;MEMTPEGCGAFVVSKKLAGLRERLRRWAKVCFGSIKLKKLNLLHEVEKLDVLKEAKKLLPGELAQELHLLKSLDDIRKQEEIYWLQMSRLQWVQEGDGNTKFFHSMANGRKCRNLIPGFFHKGRLISDPKEVGRMFVNRFQQQFGSKRTWRLKVDFSKLMTNKRHVDLTGLDRPFTMIEVKEAVSV
;
A
#
# COMPACT_ATOMS: atom_id res chain seq x y z
N MET A 1 14.97 -8.80 -21.19
CA MET A 1 14.61 -10.15 -20.72
C MET A 1 14.07 -10.03 -19.31
N GLU A 2 12.75 -10.12 -19.13
CA GLU A 2 12.15 -10.23 -17.79
C GLU A 2 12.30 -11.68 -17.33
N MET A 3 13.25 -11.94 -16.43
CA MET A 3 13.34 -13.20 -15.70
C MET A 3 12.06 -13.35 -14.88
N THR A 4 11.18 -14.27 -15.27
CA THR A 4 10.00 -14.60 -14.47
C THR A 4 10.48 -15.23 -13.16
N PRO A 5 10.15 -14.65 -11.99
CA PRO A 5 10.59 -15.21 -10.72
C PRO A 5 9.92 -16.58 -10.52
N GLU A 6 10.72 -17.63 -10.35
CA GLU A 6 10.26 -18.99 -10.04
C GLU A 6 10.12 -19.16 -8.51
N GLY A 7 9.05 -19.84 -8.07
CA GLY A 7 8.76 -20.06 -6.64
C GLY A 7 7.26 -20.24 -6.36
N CYS A 8 6.87 -20.21 -5.09
CA CYS A 8 5.45 -20.28 -4.71
C CYS A 8 4.69 -19.03 -5.21
N GLY A 9 3.38 -19.14 -5.48
CA GLY A 9 2.58 -18.05 -6.05
C GLY A 9 2.71 -16.72 -5.28
N ALA A 10 2.74 -16.76 -3.95
CA ALA A 10 2.94 -15.58 -3.11
C ALA A 10 4.30 -14.89 -3.34
N PHE A 11 5.37 -15.67 -3.55
CA PHE A 11 6.70 -15.16 -3.86
C PHE A 11 6.75 -14.50 -5.25
N VAL A 12 6.13 -15.14 -6.25
CA VAL A 12 6.03 -14.60 -7.62
C VAL A 12 5.31 -13.25 -7.61
N VAL A 13 4.16 -13.16 -6.94
CA VAL A 13 3.40 -11.90 -6.81
C VAL A 13 4.23 -10.83 -6.09
N SER A 14 4.87 -11.17 -4.97
CA SER A 14 5.72 -10.24 -4.23
C SER A 14 6.85 -9.66 -5.09
N LYS A 15 7.53 -10.49 -5.88
CA LYS A 15 8.60 -10.06 -6.79
C LYS A 15 8.08 -9.18 -7.92
N LYS A 16 6.95 -9.53 -8.53
CA LYS A 16 6.30 -8.70 -9.56
C LYS A 16 5.90 -7.33 -9.00
N LEU A 17 5.30 -7.28 -7.81
CA LEU A 17 4.93 -6.02 -7.14
C LEU A 17 6.16 -5.17 -6.80
N ALA A 18 7.27 -5.80 -6.37
CA ALA A 18 8.52 -5.09 -6.13
C ALA A 18 9.09 -4.46 -7.42
N GLY A 19 9.04 -5.18 -8.54
CA GLY A 19 9.43 -4.65 -9.85
C GLY A 19 8.54 -3.49 -10.30
N LEU A 20 7.21 -3.65 -10.18
CA LEU A 20 6.24 -2.61 -10.49
C LEU A 20 6.47 -1.35 -9.64
N ARG A 21 6.69 -1.50 -8.33
CA ARG A 21 6.99 -0.40 -7.41
C ARG A 21 8.17 0.44 -7.89
N GLU A 22 9.23 -0.19 -8.37
CA GLU A 22 10.43 0.52 -8.83
C GLU A 22 10.20 1.25 -10.16
N ARG A 23 9.42 0.66 -11.07
CA ARG A 23 8.98 1.34 -12.29
C ARG A 23 8.10 2.56 -11.98
N LEU A 24 7.13 2.40 -11.07
CA LEU A 24 6.25 3.48 -10.63
C LEU A 24 7.02 4.60 -9.91
N ARG A 25 8.05 4.27 -9.11
CA ARG A 25 8.92 5.28 -8.49
C ARG A 25 9.68 6.10 -9.52
N ARG A 26 10.26 5.44 -10.53
CA ARG A 26 10.95 6.14 -11.62
C ARG A 26 9.99 7.01 -12.41
N TRP A 27 8.83 6.47 -12.78
CA TRP A 27 7.78 7.24 -13.43
C TRP A 27 7.35 8.45 -12.61
N ALA A 28 7.11 8.29 -11.31
CA ALA A 28 6.73 9.38 -10.42
C ALA A 28 7.82 10.46 -10.34
N LYS A 29 9.10 10.06 -10.29
CA LYS A 29 10.24 11.00 -10.30
C LYS A 29 10.32 11.77 -11.61
N VAL A 30 10.03 11.15 -12.74
CA VAL A 30 10.06 11.80 -14.07
C VAL A 30 8.86 12.73 -14.25
N CYS A 31 7.66 12.26 -13.97
CA CYS A 31 6.43 13.02 -14.21
C CYS A 31 6.21 14.15 -13.19
N PHE A 32 6.36 13.86 -11.89
CA PHE A 32 6.09 14.84 -10.85
C PHE A 32 7.34 15.60 -10.42
N GLY A 33 8.52 14.97 -10.47
CA GLY A 33 9.76 15.55 -9.96
C GLY A 33 9.65 15.85 -8.46
N SER A 34 10.41 16.84 -7.99
CA SER A 34 10.25 17.35 -6.64
C SER A 34 9.15 18.41 -6.62
N ILE A 35 7.91 17.99 -6.35
CA ILE A 35 6.75 18.89 -6.15
C ILE A 35 7.10 19.98 -5.12
N LYS A 36 7.85 19.61 -4.08
CA LYS A 36 8.35 20.56 -3.05
C LYS A 36 9.25 21.65 -3.65
N LEU A 37 10.19 21.29 -4.51
CA LEU A 37 11.06 22.29 -5.17
C LEU A 37 10.26 23.15 -6.15
N LYS A 38 9.34 22.56 -6.91
CA LYS A 38 8.44 23.31 -7.81
C LYS A 38 7.61 24.34 -7.03
N LYS A 39 7.05 23.94 -5.88
CA LYS A 39 6.30 24.81 -4.98
C LYS A 39 7.16 25.97 -4.45
N LEU A 40 8.37 25.67 -3.97
CA LEU A 40 9.30 26.68 -3.47
C LEU A 40 9.66 27.70 -4.55
N ASN A 41 9.97 27.24 -5.76
CA ASN A 41 10.28 28.12 -6.88
C ASN A 41 9.08 29.01 -7.24
N LEU A 42 7.87 28.43 -7.32
CA LEU A 42 6.66 29.22 -7.60
C LEU A 42 6.39 30.28 -6.53
N LEU A 43 6.55 29.94 -5.25
CA LEU A 43 6.39 30.89 -4.15
C LEU A 43 7.41 32.03 -4.24
N HIS A 44 8.66 31.72 -4.58
CA HIS A 44 9.70 32.72 -4.76
C HIS A 44 9.44 33.65 -5.96
N GLU A 45 8.91 33.12 -7.07
CA GLU A 45 8.52 33.95 -8.22
C GLU A 45 7.31 34.84 -7.92
N VAL A 46 6.35 34.35 -7.13
CA VAL A 46 5.23 35.16 -6.65
C VAL A 46 5.72 36.29 -5.73
N GLU A 47 6.62 35.99 -4.80
CA GLU A 47 7.22 36.98 -3.90
C GLU A 47 7.96 38.09 -4.66
N LYS A 48 8.71 37.74 -5.72
CA LYS A 48 9.33 38.75 -6.60
C LYS A 48 8.31 39.68 -7.25
N LEU A 49 7.20 39.13 -7.74
CA LEU A 49 6.14 39.94 -8.34
C LEU A 49 5.45 40.82 -7.30
N ASP A 50 5.27 40.34 -6.07
CA ASP A 50 4.68 41.14 -4.99
C ASP A 50 5.57 42.33 -4.62
N VAL A 51 6.89 42.14 -4.52
CA VAL A 51 7.84 43.26 -4.34
C VAL A 51 7.79 44.24 -5.51
N LEU A 52 7.64 43.76 -6.75
CA LEU A 52 7.50 44.63 -7.91
C LEU A 52 6.18 45.43 -7.91
N LYS A 53 5.08 44.84 -7.42
CA LYS A 53 3.79 45.55 -7.26
C LYS A 53 3.87 46.69 -6.26
N GLU A 54 4.65 46.52 -5.20
CA GLU A 54 4.86 47.58 -4.20
C GLU A 54 5.62 48.77 -4.79
N ALA A 55 6.57 48.51 -5.68
CA ALA A 55 7.37 49.55 -6.33
C ALA A 55 6.68 50.22 -7.52
N LYS A 56 5.86 49.49 -8.29
CA LYS A 56 5.20 50.00 -9.50
C LYS A 56 3.87 49.29 -9.78
N LYS A 57 3.00 49.95 -10.55
CA LYS A 57 1.86 49.26 -11.17
C LYS A 57 2.38 48.24 -12.19
N LEU A 58 1.86 47.02 -12.11
CA LEU A 58 2.22 45.95 -13.04
C LEU A 58 1.77 46.26 -14.46
N LEU A 59 2.60 45.85 -15.41
CA LEU A 59 2.25 45.83 -16.83
C LEU A 59 1.28 44.67 -17.12
N PRO A 60 0.47 44.74 -18.18
CA PRO A 60 -0.47 43.66 -18.54
C PRO A 60 0.19 42.27 -18.68
N GLY A 61 1.44 42.21 -19.15
CA GLY A 61 2.21 40.97 -19.23
C GLY A 61 2.61 40.39 -17.87
N GLU A 62 2.96 41.25 -16.91
CA GLU A 62 3.32 40.84 -15.54
C GLU A 62 2.08 40.36 -14.77
N LEU A 63 0.91 40.98 -15.01
CA LEU A 63 -0.37 40.53 -14.47
C LEU A 63 -0.77 39.14 -14.99
N ALA A 64 -0.58 38.88 -16.29
CA ALA A 64 -0.81 37.55 -16.87
C ALA A 64 0.14 36.49 -16.28
N GLN A 65 1.40 36.85 -16.03
CA GLN A 65 2.38 35.98 -15.38
C GLN A 65 1.97 35.65 -13.94
N GLU A 66 1.48 36.64 -13.19
CA GLU A 66 0.97 36.45 -11.83
C GLU A 66 -0.18 35.43 -11.80
N LEU A 67 -1.19 35.62 -12.65
CA LEU A 67 -2.33 34.71 -12.74
C LEU A 67 -1.89 33.27 -13.07
N HIS A 68 -0.92 33.12 -13.98
CA HIS A 68 -0.36 31.82 -14.31
C HIS A 68 0.37 31.16 -13.12
N LEU A 69 1.18 31.94 -12.38
CA LEU A 69 1.89 31.45 -11.19
C LEU A 69 0.93 31.04 -10.07
N LEU A 70 -0.09 31.86 -9.80
CA LEU A 70 -1.12 31.55 -8.80
C LEU A 70 -1.91 30.29 -9.16
N LYS A 71 -2.30 30.13 -10.43
CA LYS A 71 -2.95 28.91 -10.91
C LYS A 71 -2.05 27.68 -10.76
N SER A 72 -0.78 27.80 -11.13
CA SER A 72 0.21 26.72 -10.98
C SER A 72 0.41 26.32 -9.51
N LEU A 73 0.37 27.31 -8.60
CA LEU A 73 0.46 27.08 -7.16
C LEU A 73 -0.78 26.37 -6.62
N ASP A 74 -1.98 26.72 -7.11
CA ASP A 74 -3.24 26.06 -6.75
C ASP A 74 -3.26 24.60 -7.20
N ASP A 75 -2.78 24.31 -8.42
CA ASP A 75 -2.67 22.95 -8.93
C ASP A 75 -1.73 22.09 -8.07
N ILE A 76 -0.61 22.66 -7.60
CA ILE A 76 0.27 21.97 -6.64
C ILE A 76 -0.42 21.71 -5.30
N ARG A 77 -1.18 22.68 -4.78
CA ARG A 77 -1.91 22.52 -3.50
C ARG A 77 -2.92 21.38 -3.59
N LYS A 78 -3.68 21.29 -4.68
CA LYS A 78 -4.60 20.18 -4.97
C LYS A 78 -3.89 18.84 -5.02
N GLN A 79 -2.72 18.77 -5.67
CA GLN A 79 -1.91 17.55 -5.69
C GLN A 79 -1.45 17.13 -4.29
N GLU A 80 -1.02 18.08 -3.45
CA GLU A 80 -0.64 17.80 -2.06
C GLU A 80 -1.83 17.30 -1.23
N GLU A 81 -3.00 17.91 -1.41
CA GLU A 81 -4.24 17.49 -0.74
C GLU A 81 -4.60 16.04 -1.06
N ILE A 82 -4.65 15.69 -2.35
CA ILE A 82 -4.93 14.33 -2.81
C ILE A 82 -3.90 13.35 -2.23
N TYR A 83 -2.61 13.73 -2.23
CA TYR A 83 -1.56 12.91 -1.65
C TYR A 83 -1.79 12.64 -0.16
N TRP A 84 -2.09 13.67 0.63
CA TRP A 84 -2.32 13.52 2.07
C TRP A 84 -3.58 12.73 2.38
N LEU A 85 -4.65 12.93 1.61
CA LEU A 85 -5.87 12.14 1.70
C LEU A 85 -5.55 10.65 1.51
N GLN A 86 -4.82 10.29 0.44
CA GLN A 86 -4.40 8.91 0.17
C GLN A 86 -3.53 8.33 1.30
N MET A 87 -2.58 9.11 1.82
CA MET A 87 -1.66 8.66 2.87
C MET A 87 -2.34 8.51 4.23
N SER A 88 -3.39 9.29 4.51
CA SER A 88 -4.13 9.22 5.77
C SER A 88 -4.93 7.92 5.92
N ARG A 89 -5.25 7.21 4.82
CA ARG A 89 -6.13 6.02 4.77
C ARG A 89 -7.44 6.22 5.55
N LEU A 90 -7.99 7.41 5.51
CA LEU A 90 -9.33 7.69 6.00
C LEU A 90 -10.32 7.43 4.86
N GLN A 91 -11.41 6.73 5.17
CA GLN A 91 -12.56 6.71 4.24
C GLN A 91 -13.14 8.12 4.23
N TRP A 92 -13.54 8.58 3.04
CA TRP A 92 -13.96 9.95 2.72
C TRP A 92 -14.63 10.64 3.91
N VAL A 93 -13.93 11.61 4.51
CA VAL A 93 -14.54 12.45 5.54
C VAL A 93 -15.47 13.40 4.79
N GLN A 94 -16.76 13.25 5.08
CA GLN A 94 -17.89 13.99 4.51
C GLN A 94 -17.90 15.48 4.89
N GLU A 95 -16.81 16.02 5.43
CA GLU A 95 -16.70 17.39 5.90
C GLU A 95 -15.89 18.19 4.87
N GLY A 96 -16.63 18.93 4.06
CA GLY A 96 -16.14 19.74 2.95
C GLY A 96 -15.31 20.93 3.40
N ASP A 97 -14.07 20.66 3.80
CA ASP A 97 -13.03 21.68 3.80
C ASP A 97 -11.69 21.06 3.38
N GLY A 98 -10.93 21.79 2.56
CA GLY A 98 -9.64 21.39 1.99
C GLY A 98 -8.52 21.33 3.03
N ASN A 99 -8.78 20.71 4.19
CA ASN A 99 -7.97 20.78 5.38
C ASN A 99 -6.81 19.77 5.31
N THR A 100 -5.84 20.07 4.47
CA THR A 100 -4.57 19.35 4.36
C THR A 100 -3.86 19.17 5.70
N LYS A 101 -4.03 20.10 6.67
CA LYS A 101 -3.45 19.99 8.02
C LYS A 101 -4.00 18.77 8.79
N PHE A 102 -5.30 18.52 8.68
CA PHE A 102 -5.93 17.36 9.33
C PHE A 102 -5.39 16.05 8.75
N PHE A 103 -5.42 15.91 7.42
CA PHE A 103 -4.90 14.70 6.76
C PHE A 103 -3.41 14.50 6.99
N HIS A 104 -2.63 15.59 6.99
CA HIS A 104 -1.22 15.57 7.33
C HIS A 104 -0.98 15.09 8.76
N SER A 105 -1.72 15.62 9.74
CA SER A 105 -1.63 15.20 11.14
C SER A 105 -1.96 13.72 11.30
N MET A 106 -3.04 13.24 10.67
CA MET A 106 -3.45 11.84 10.71
C MET A 106 -2.44 10.90 10.04
N ALA A 107 -1.91 11.28 8.87
CA ALA A 107 -0.84 10.55 8.20
C ALA A 107 0.43 10.50 9.06
N ASN A 108 0.79 11.60 9.70
CA ASN A 108 1.95 11.67 10.59
C ASN A 108 1.75 10.84 11.86
N GLY A 109 0.57 10.89 12.48
CA GLY A 109 0.23 10.04 13.63
C GLY A 109 0.33 8.56 13.30
N ARG A 110 -0.17 8.13 12.14
CA ARG A 110 0.02 6.76 11.64
C ARG A 110 1.49 6.41 11.41
N LYS A 111 2.26 7.33 10.82
CA LYS A 111 3.70 7.15 10.60
C LYS A 111 4.43 6.96 11.93
N CYS A 112 4.16 7.78 12.93
CA CYS A 112 4.74 7.68 14.27
C CYS A 112 4.34 6.37 14.96
N ARG A 113 3.06 5.99 14.91
CA ARG A 113 2.57 4.74 15.52
C ARG A 113 3.19 3.49 14.88
N ASN A 114 3.42 3.52 13.57
CA ASN A 114 4.01 2.40 12.83
C ASN A 114 5.55 2.45 12.80
N LEU A 115 6.17 3.49 13.35
CA LEU A 115 7.62 3.59 13.43
C LEU A 115 8.12 2.62 14.49
N ILE A 116 9.03 1.74 14.08
CA ILE A 116 9.80 0.90 15.00
C ILE A 116 11.15 1.60 15.17
N PRO A 117 11.37 2.38 16.25
CA PRO A 117 12.61 3.13 16.44
C PRO A 117 13.82 2.22 16.72
N GLY A 118 13.57 1.04 17.26
CA GLY A 118 14.57 0.05 17.60
C GLY A 118 14.01 -0.96 18.59
N PHE A 119 14.79 -1.98 18.92
CA PHE A 119 14.45 -2.92 19.98
C PHE A 119 15.72 -3.44 20.67
N PHE A 120 15.57 -3.92 21.89
CA PHE A 120 16.65 -4.54 22.63
C PHE A 120 16.82 -6.01 22.24
N HIS A 121 18.05 -6.38 21.90
CA HIS A 121 18.42 -7.77 21.64
C HIS A 121 19.75 -8.09 22.32
N LYS A 122 19.75 -9.12 23.18
CA LYS A 122 20.96 -9.59 23.91
C LYS A 122 21.72 -8.46 24.64
N GLY A 123 20.99 -7.57 25.30
CA GLY A 123 21.58 -6.44 26.04
C GLY A 123 22.04 -5.25 25.18
N ARG A 124 21.89 -5.31 23.85
CA ARG A 124 22.21 -4.20 22.94
C ARG A 124 20.93 -3.58 22.38
N LEU A 125 20.86 -2.24 22.37
CA LEU A 125 19.84 -1.51 21.63
C LEU A 125 20.22 -1.49 20.15
N ILE A 126 19.34 -2.01 19.31
CA ILE A 126 19.49 -1.97 17.86
C ILE A 126 18.52 -0.93 17.31
N SER A 127 19.06 0.16 16.78
CA SER A 127 18.29 1.30 16.23
C SER A 127 18.54 1.53 14.74
N ASP A 128 19.54 0.88 14.13
CA ASP A 128 19.76 0.98 12.69
C ASP A 128 18.61 0.31 11.93
N PRO A 129 17.84 1.02 11.08
CA PRO A 129 16.70 0.45 10.37
C PRO A 129 17.06 -0.76 9.51
N LYS A 130 18.28 -0.81 8.95
CA LYS A 130 18.73 -1.96 8.13
C LYS A 130 19.00 -3.17 9.01
N GLU A 131 19.66 -3.00 10.14
CA GLU A 131 19.88 -4.05 11.14
C GLU A 131 18.57 -4.57 11.74
N VAL A 132 17.66 -3.67 12.13
CA VAL A 132 16.31 -4.01 12.62
C VAL A 132 15.57 -4.87 11.59
N GLY A 133 15.53 -4.44 10.33
CA GLY A 133 14.88 -5.19 9.26
C GLY A 133 15.48 -6.58 9.03
N ARG A 134 16.81 -6.70 9.02
CA ARG A 134 17.51 -8.00 8.90
C ARG A 134 17.18 -8.94 10.04
N MET A 135 17.12 -8.43 11.27
CA MET A 135 16.78 -9.24 12.44
C MET A 135 15.36 -9.80 12.39
N PHE A 136 14.38 -9.00 11.99
CA PHE A 136 13.01 -9.48 11.79
C PHE A 136 12.97 -10.60 10.74
N VAL A 137 13.58 -10.38 9.57
CA VAL A 137 13.63 -11.39 8.51
C VAL A 137 14.24 -12.69 9.01
N ASN A 138 15.39 -12.62 9.70
CA ASN A 138 16.07 -13.81 10.24
C ASN A 138 15.18 -14.54 11.26
N ARG A 139 14.55 -13.79 12.19
CA ARG A 139 13.67 -14.38 13.20
C ARG A 139 12.47 -15.10 12.58
N PHE A 140 11.80 -14.47 11.61
CA PHE A 140 10.68 -15.07 10.90
C PHE A 140 11.13 -16.27 10.02
N GLN A 141 12.30 -16.21 9.41
CA GLN A 141 12.87 -17.34 8.67
C GLN A 141 13.16 -18.53 9.58
N GLN A 142 13.71 -18.32 10.78
CA GLN A 142 13.91 -19.41 11.74
C GLN A 142 12.57 -20.02 12.17
N GLN A 143 11.59 -19.17 12.49
CA GLN A 143 10.29 -19.60 13.02
C GLN A 143 9.40 -20.28 11.98
N PHE A 144 9.39 -19.78 10.74
CA PHE A 144 8.46 -20.20 9.69
C PHE A 144 9.13 -20.77 8.43
N GLY A 145 10.43 -20.55 8.23
CA GLY A 145 11.19 -21.03 7.07
C GLY A 145 11.73 -22.46 7.23
N SER A 146 11.59 -23.06 8.42
CA SER A 146 11.87 -24.49 8.60
C SER A 146 10.85 -25.30 7.77
N LYS A 147 11.34 -26.14 6.84
CA LYS A 147 10.52 -27.13 6.13
C LYS A 147 9.95 -28.11 7.16
N ARG A 148 8.80 -27.78 7.76
CA ARG A 148 8.04 -28.75 8.53
C ARG A 148 7.62 -29.83 7.53
N THR A 149 8.24 -31.00 7.61
CA THR A 149 7.66 -32.20 7.00
C THR A 149 6.39 -32.47 7.79
N TRP A 150 5.28 -31.90 7.35
CA TRP A 150 3.96 -32.25 7.84
C TRP A 150 3.73 -33.71 7.44
N ARG A 151 4.21 -34.65 8.26
CA ARG A 151 3.76 -36.04 8.20
C ARG A 151 2.44 -36.06 8.93
N LEU A 152 1.38 -35.70 8.23
CA LEU A 152 0.03 -35.94 8.70
C LEU A 152 -0.13 -37.47 8.73
N LYS A 153 0.26 -38.11 9.83
CA LYS A 153 -0.08 -39.51 10.09
C LYS A 153 -1.54 -39.55 10.51
N VAL A 154 -2.43 -39.37 9.54
CA VAL A 154 -3.84 -39.69 9.76
C VAL A 154 -3.93 -41.20 9.75
N ASP A 155 -4.26 -41.77 10.89
CA ASP A 155 -4.60 -43.18 10.99
C ASP A 155 -6.03 -43.37 10.48
N PHE A 156 -6.16 -43.56 9.16
CA PHE A 156 -7.45 -43.78 8.51
C PHE A 156 -8.13 -45.08 8.96
N SER A 157 -7.39 -46.00 9.59
CA SER A 157 -7.96 -47.22 10.15
C SER A 157 -8.98 -46.93 11.26
N LYS A 158 -8.86 -45.79 11.95
CA LYS A 158 -9.82 -45.33 12.97
C LYS A 158 -11.04 -44.59 12.40
N LEU A 159 -10.98 -44.13 11.14
CA LEU A 159 -12.12 -43.52 10.45
C LEU A 159 -13.12 -44.58 9.98
N MET A 160 -12.63 -45.78 9.65
CA MET A 160 -13.44 -46.91 9.15
C MET A 160 -13.87 -47.89 10.26
N THR A 161 -13.78 -47.51 11.53
CA THR A 161 -14.15 -48.39 12.65
C THR A 161 -15.66 -48.58 12.81
N ASN A 162 -16.47 -47.72 12.17
CA ASN A 162 -17.91 -47.88 12.17
C ASN A 162 -18.31 -48.95 11.15
N LYS A 163 -18.21 -50.22 11.57
CA LYS A 163 -18.64 -51.42 10.81
C LYS A 163 -20.17 -51.53 10.67
N ARG A 164 -20.91 -50.42 10.66
CA ARG A 164 -22.28 -50.47 10.15
C ARG A 164 -22.14 -50.86 8.69
N HIS A 165 -22.73 -51.97 8.31
CA HIS A 165 -22.76 -52.45 6.94
C HIS A 165 -23.64 -51.49 6.13
N VAL A 166 -23.11 -50.30 5.84
CA VAL A 166 -23.77 -49.33 4.99
C VAL A 166 -23.51 -49.81 3.58
N ASP A 167 -24.57 -50.18 2.88
CA ASP A 167 -24.49 -50.45 1.45
C ASP A 167 -24.11 -49.15 0.75
N LEU A 168 -22.86 -49.08 0.29
CA LEU A 168 -22.31 -47.94 -0.43
C LEU A 168 -22.60 -48.04 -1.93
N THR A 169 -23.25 -49.12 -2.38
CA THR A 169 -23.63 -49.25 -3.79
C THR A 169 -24.65 -48.16 -4.13
N GLY A 170 -24.27 -47.27 -5.05
CA GLY A 170 -25.11 -46.15 -5.47
C GLY A 170 -24.73 -44.77 -4.96
N LEU A 171 -23.66 -44.60 -4.15
CA LEU A 171 -23.11 -43.25 -3.89
C LEU A 171 -22.46 -42.64 -5.15
N ASP A 172 -21.96 -43.48 -6.04
CA ASP A 172 -21.28 -43.06 -7.27
C ASP A 172 -22.25 -42.93 -8.46
N ARG A 173 -23.56 -43.17 -8.25
CA ARG A 173 -24.54 -43.08 -9.33
C ARG A 173 -24.89 -41.62 -9.62
N PRO A 174 -25.08 -41.25 -10.89
CA PRO A 174 -25.52 -39.89 -11.23
C PRO A 174 -26.90 -39.60 -10.62
N PHE A 175 -27.07 -38.38 -10.09
CA PHE A 175 -28.33 -37.93 -9.49
C PHE A 175 -29.47 -37.98 -10.50
N THR A 176 -30.65 -38.41 -10.04
CA THR A 176 -31.84 -38.39 -10.87
C THR A 176 -32.49 -37.01 -10.85
N MET A 177 -33.20 -36.66 -11.94
CA MET A 177 -33.88 -35.36 -12.05
C MET A 177 -34.96 -35.13 -10.98
N ILE A 178 -35.48 -36.21 -10.39
CA ILE A 178 -36.48 -36.18 -9.32
C ILE A 178 -35.82 -35.79 -8.00
N GLU A 179 -34.70 -36.44 -7.63
CA GLU A 179 -33.92 -36.10 -6.43
C GLU A 179 -33.43 -34.64 -6.45
N VAL A 180 -33.03 -34.14 -7.63
CA VAL A 180 -32.62 -32.74 -7.80
C VAL A 180 -33.79 -31.78 -7.57
N LYS A 181 -35.01 -32.12 -8.03
CA LYS A 181 -36.20 -31.28 -7.86
C LYS A 181 -36.70 -31.23 -6.42
N GLU A 182 -36.63 -32.36 -5.69
CA GLU A 182 -37.00 -32.42 -4.28
C GLU A 182 -36.02 -31.63 -3.40
N ALA A 183 -34.72 -31.70 -3.67
CA ALA A 183 -33.71 -30.97 -2.91
C ALA A 183 -33.79 -29.44 -3.08
N VAL A 184 -34.35 -28.96 -4.19
CA VAL A 184 -34.43 -27.52 -4.53
C VAL A 184 -35.78 -26.90 -4.16
N SER A 185 -36.82 -27.70 -3.90
CA SER A 185 -38.17 -27.19 -3.60
C SER A 185 -38.39 -26.78 -2.12
N VAL A 186 -37.37 -26.25 -1.44
CA VAL A 186 -37.50 -25.64 -0.09
C VAL A 186 -37.84 -24.16 -0.20
#